data_AF-A0A6A7M136-F1
#
_entry.id   AF-A0A6A7M136-F1
#
_cell.length_a   1.000
_cell.length_b   1.000
_cell.length_c   1.000
_cell.angle_alpha   90.00
_cell.angle_beta   90.00
_cell.angle_gamma   90.00
#
_symmetry.space_group_name_H-M   'P 1'
#
loop_
_entity.id
_entity.type
_entity.pdbx_description
1 polymer ?
#
loop_
_entity_poly.entity_id
_entity_poly.type
_entity_poly.pdbx_seq_one_letter_code
_entity_poly.pdbx_strand_id
1 'polypeptide(L)' 'MPSSNPRLNVVLDRELQKDLRIAAKKRGKSLSAAAAELLRDALERDEDLFLARLSERREKTSKRTYSDEEAWKGKLG' A
#
# COMPACT_ATOMS: atom_id res chain seq x y z
N MET A 1 5.17 31.64 -2.88
CA MET A 1 4.22 30.59 -2.48
C MET A 1 4.91 29.69 -1.47
N PRO A 2 4.32 29.38 -0.31
CA PRO A 2 4.85 28.32 0.55
C PRO A 2 4.84 27.04 -0.29
N SER A 3 5.93 26.27 -0.27
CA SER A 3 6.16 25.18 -1.22
C SER A 3 4.98 24.21 -1.27
N SER A 4 4.48 23.94 -2.48
CA SER A 4 3.30 23.12 -2.82
C SER A 4 3.39 21.64 -2.43
N ASN A 5 4.47 21.19 -1.79
CA ASN A 5 4.68 19.79 -1.44
C ASN A 5 4.70 19.61 0.09
N PRO A 6 3.77 18.82 0.68
CA PRO A 6 3.75 18.57 2.11
C PRO A 6 5.03 17.86 2.54
N ARG A 7 5.63 18.32 3.64
CA ARG A 7 6.86 17.76 4.21
C ARG A 7 6.54 16.96 5.46
N LEU A 8 7.13 15.78 5.57
CA LEU A 8 7.06 14.92 6.74
C LEU A 8 8.47 14.78 7.32
N ASN A 9 8.63 15.13 8.60
CA ASN A 9 9.87 14.90 9.35
C ASN A 9 9.61 13.78 10.36
N VAL A 10 10.42 12.73 10.32
CA VAL A 10 10.31 11.57 11.20
C VAL A 10 11.65 11.28 11.85
N VAL A 11 11.62 10.92 13.13
CA VAL A 11 12.79 10.45 13.85
C VAL A 11 12.94 8.96 13.58
N LEU A 12 14.12 8.55 13.11
CA LEU A 12 14.45 7.15 12.87
C LEU A 12 15.38 6.68 13.98
N ASP A 13 15.16 5.47 14.47
CA ASP A 13 16.18 4.78 15.26
C ASP A 13 17.39 4.40 14.39
N ARG A 14 18.47 3.95 15.06
CA ARG A 14 19.74 3.65 14.38
C ARG A 14 19.61 2.51 13.38
N GLU A 15 18.77 1.52 13.65
CA GLU A 15 18.61 0.34 12.79
C GLU A 15 17.84 0.71 11.54
N LEU A 16 16.69 1.38 11.70
CA LEU A 16 15.87 1.85 10.59
C LEU A 16 16.63 2.85 9.71
N GLN A 17 17.44 3.73 10.31
CA GLN A 17 18.30 4.63 9.55
C GLN A 17 19.32 3.87 8.70
N LYS A 18 19.95 2.82 9.27
CA LYS A 18 20.93 1.98 8.57
C LYS A 18 20.27 1.23 7.41
N ASP A 19 19.11 0.63 7.64
CA ASP A 19 18.39 -0.13 6.64
C ASP A 19 17.89 0.76 5.50
N LEU A 20 17.38 1.96 5.81
CA LEU A 20 16.99 2.95 4.81
C LEU A 20 18.18 3.38 3.96
N ARG A 21 19.38 3.56 4.56
CA ARG A 21 20.61 3.88 3.80
C ARG A 21 21.01 2.77 2.86
N ILE A 22 20.93 1.51 3.29
CA ILE A 22 21.22 0.35 2.44
C ILE A 22 20.20 0.27 1.30
N ALA A 23 18.91 0.42 1.59
CA ALA A 23 17.85 0.41 0.59
C ALA A 23 18.03 1.52 -0.46
N ALA A 24 18.30 2.75 -0.01
CA ALA A 24 18.56 3.89 -0.89
C ALA A 24 19.77 3.65 -1.79
N LYS A 25 20.88 3.14 -1.24
CA LYS A 25 22.09 2.79 -1.99
C LYS A 25 21.81 1.72 -3.06
N LYS A 26 21.10 0.64 -2.69
CA LYS A 26 20.72 -0.43 -3.63
C LYS A 26 19.83 0.08 -4.77
N ARG A 27 18.96 1.06 -4.48
CA ARG A 27 18.06 1.67 -5.47
C ARG A 27 18.70 2.81 -6.29
N GLY A 28 19.91 3.26 -5.94
CA GLY A 28 20.56 4.43 -6.57
C GLY A 28 19.81 5.74 -6.34
N LYS A 29 19.11 5.89 -5.21
CA LYS A 29 18.24 7.04 -4.90
C LYS A 29 18.70 7.78 -3.65
N SER A 30 18.23 9.03 -3.49
CA SER A 30 18.39 9.77 -2.23
C SER A 30 17.60 9.10 -1.09
N LEU A 31 17.97 9.37 0.16
CA LEU A 31 17.26 8.83 1.33
C LEU A 31 15.79 9.20 1.34
N SER A 32 15.47 10.47 1.06
CA SER A 32 14.09 10.95 1.05
C SER A 32 13.27 10.33 -0.09
N ALA A 33 13.86 10.14 -1.27
CA ALA A 33 13.16 9.49 -2.38
C ALA A 33 12.89 8.01 -2.07
N ALA A 34 13.89 7.29 -1.55
CA ALA A 34 13.73 5.90 -1.14
C ALA A 34 12.71 5.76 0.00
N ALA A 35 12.73 6.65 0.99
CA ALA A 35 11.76 6.66 2.08
C ALA A 35 10.34 6.91 1.58
N ALA A 36 10.14 7.89 0.69
CA ALA A 36 8.84 8.18 0.11
C ALA A 36 8.29 7.01 -0.70
N GLU A 37 9.14 6.30 -1.45
CA GLU A 37 8.74 5.08 -2.16
C GLU A 37 8.36 3.96 -1.19
N LEU A 38 9.21 3.66 -0.21
CA LEU A 38 8.92 2.62 0.78
C LEU A 38 7.64 2.91 1.58
N LEU A 39 7.35 4.18 1.86
CA LEU A 39 6.09 4.59 2.49
C LEU A 39 4.88 4.34 1.58
N ARG A 40 4.98 4.61 0.28
CA ARG A 40 3.90 4.28 -0.67
C ARG A 40 3.72 2.77 -0.77
N ASP A 41 4.80 2.02 -0.96
CA ASP A 41 4.79 0.56 -1.03
C ASP A 41 4.15 -0.05 0.24
N ALA A 42 4.40 0.53 1.42
CA ALA A 42 3.82 0.08 2.68
C ALA A 42 2.32 0.36 2.78
N LEU A 43 1.88 1.55 2.34
CA LEU A 43 0.45 1.91 2.35
C LEU A 43 -0.36 1.05 1.38
N GLU A 44 0.18 0.76 0.20
CA GLU A 44 -0.44 -0.13 -0.80
C GLU A 44 -0.62 -1.55 -0.23
N ARG A 45 0.40 -2.09 0.44
CA ARG A 45 0.31 -3.40 1.09
C ARG A 45 -0.69 -3.46 2.24
N ASP A 46 -0.84 -2.36 2.98
CA ASP A 46 -1.83 -2.28 4.06
C ASP A 46 -3.25 -2.25 3.51
N GLU A 47 -3.46 -1.54 2.39
CA GLU A 47 -4.72 -1.56 1.65
C GLU A 47 -5.04 -2.95 1.10
N ASP A 48 -4.09 -3.63 0.47
CA ASP A 48 -4.26 -5.00 -0.02
C ASP A 48 -4.67 -5.95 1.11
N LEU A 49 -4.01 -5.85 2.27
CA LEU A 49 -4.35 -6.66 3.44
C LEU A 49 -5.77 -6.36 3.94
N PHE A 50 -6.18 -5.09 3.93
CA PHE A 50 -7.53 -4.71 4.28
C PHE A 50 -8.57 -5.27 3.29
N LEU A 51 -8.32 -5.16 1.99
CA LEU A 51 -9.21 -5.65 0.93
C LEU A 51 -9.31 -7.18 0.95
N ALA A 52 -8.21 -7.89 1.19
CA ALA A 52 -8.21 -9.35 1.35
C ALA A 52 -9.10 -9.77 2.54
N ARG A 53 -8.94 -9.13 3.70
CA ARG A 53 -9.79 -9.38 4.87
C ARG A 53 -11.26 -9.06 4.61
N LEU A 54 -11.53 -8.00 3.85
CA LEU A 54 -12.90 -7.66 3.45
C LEU A 54 -13.49 -8.74 2.53
N SER A 55 -12.71 -9.24 1.58
CA SER A 55 -13.10 -10.32 0.69
C SER A 55 -13.44 -11.60 1.47
N GLU A 56 -12.57 -12.05 2.37
CA GLU A 56 -12.81 -13.23 3.21
C GLU A 56 -14.09 -13.09 4.06
N ARG A 57 -14.34 -11.90 4.61
CA ARG A 57 -15.58 -11.64 5.36
C ARG A 57 -16.79 -11.79 4.45
N ARG A 58 -16.76 -11.25 3.24
CA ARG A 58 -17.86 -11.35 2.27
C ARG A 58 -18.08 -12.79 1.83
N GLU A 59 -17.03 -13.54 1.56
CA GLU A 59 -17.11 -14.96 1.20
C GLU A 59 -17.82 -15.77 2.30
N LYS A 60 -17.46 -15.55 3.57
CA LYS A 60 -18.05 -16.27 4.72
C LYS A 60 -19.49 -15.87 5.04
N THR A 61 -19.90 -14.65 4.69
CA THR A 61 -21.20 -14.10 5.10
C THR A 61 -22.20 -13.97 3.95
N SER A 62 -21.74 -14.03 2.70
CA SER A 62 -22.61 -13.91 1.54
C SER A 62 -23.51 -15.13 1.43
N LYS A 63 -24.81 -14.87 1.26
CA LYS A 63 -25.81 -15.92 1.01
C LYS A 63 -25.97 -16.24 -0.47
N ARG A 64 -25.29 -15.49 -1.34
CA ARG A 64 -25.44 -15.57 -2.79
C ARG A 64 -24.08 -15.52 -3.47
N THR A 65 -23.87 -16.45 -4.38
CA THR A 65 -22.72 -16.50 -5.28
C THR A 65 -23.19 -16.19 -6.69
N TYR A 66 -22.31 -15.59 -7.48
CA TYR A 66 -22.53 -15.31 -8.89
C TYR A 66 -21.46 -16.03 -9.68
N SER A 67 -21.81 -16.56 -10.84
CA SER A 67 -20.83 -17.05 -11.80
C SER A 67 -19.99 -15.90 -12.36
N ASP A 68 -18.79 -16.21 -12.87
CA ASP A 68 -17.92 -15.21 -13.49
C ASP A 68 -18.66 -14.44 -14.60
N GLU A 69 -19.47 -15.14 -15.41
CA GLU A 69 -20.25 -14.48 -16.47
C GLU A 69 -21.25 -13.46 -15.91
N GLU A 70 -21.93 -13.78 -14.81
CA GLU A 70 -22.90 -12.86 -14.18
C GLU A 70 -22.21 -11.64 -13.57
N ALA A 71 -21.06 -11.85 -12.92
CA ALA A 71 -20.28 -10.78 -12.27
C ALA A 71 -19.68 -9.80 -13.29
N TRP A 72 -19.12 -10.30 -14.40
CA TRP A 72 -18.37 -9.48 -15.36
C TRP A 72 -19.23 -8.89 -16.49
N LYS A 73 -20.36 -9.53 -16.86
CA LYS A 73 -21.25 -9.03 -17.94
C LYS A 73 -22.34 -8.08 -17.43
N GLY A 74 -22.27 -7.65 -16.16
CA GLY A 74 -23.18 -6.64 -15.59
C GLY A 74 -24.63 -7.12 -15.44
N LYS A 75 -24.88 -8.44 -15.43
CA LYS A 75 -26.21 -9.01 -15.15
C LYS A 75 -26.41 -9.22 -13.64
N LEU A 76 -25.93 -8.28 -12.84
CA LEU A 76 -26.22 -8.23 -11.41
C LEU A 76 -27.54 -7.46 -11.29
N GLY A 77 -28.63 -8.21 -11.13
CA GLY A 77 -29.98 -7.66 -10.92
C GLY A 77 -30.13 -6.95 -9.59
#